data_AF-A0A0R1VRU6-F1
#
_entry.id   AF-A0A0R1VRU6-F1
#
_cell.length_a   1.000
_cell.length_b   1.000
_cell.length_c   1.000
_cell.angle_alpha   90.00
_cell.angle_beta   90.00
_cell.angle_gamma   90.00
#
_symmetry.space_group_name_H-M   'P 1'
#
loop_
_entity.id
_entity.type
_entity.pdbx_description
1 polymer ?
#
loop_
_entity_poly.entity_id
_entity_poly.type
_entity_poly.pdbx_seq_one_letter_code
_entity_poly.pdbx_strand_id
1 'polypeptide(L)'
;MREAVKLDQLALDFEKREGDGIRPAQIRLAILDQLHHWDDVNDQLAELIKMGAPLSFDLFTGPDMKNTTRKLLTFGVLNLILPEKNYYASENKKGQQLLATWHQWQSTS
;
A
#
# COMPACT_ATOMS: atom_id res chain seq x y z
N MET A 1 -7.31 10.76 -23.86
CA MET A 1 -6.40 11.92 -23.74
C MET A 1 -6.95 13.02 -22.82
N ARG A 2 -8.21 13.49 -22.96
CA ARG A 2 -8.77 14.54 -22.08
C ARG A 2 -8.68 14.24 -20.57
N GLU A 3 -9.06 13.04 -20.15
CA GLU A 3 -8.97 12.65 -18.73
C GLU A 3 -7.52 12.56 -18.22
N ALA A 4 -6.56 12.19 -19.08
CA ALA A 4 -5.15 12.20 -18.72
C ALA A 4 -4.63 13.63 -18.51
N VAL A 5 -5.05 14.59 -19.33
CA VAL A 5 -4.71 16.01 -19.16
C VAL A 5 -5.31 16.57 -17.87
N LYS A 6 -6.56 16.22 -17.55
CA LYS A 6 -7.18 16.64 -16.27
C LYS A 6 -6.44 16.06 -15.06
N LEU A 7 -6.05 14.78 -15.13
CA LEU A 7 -5.29 14.14 -14.06
C LEU A 7 -3.92 14.80 -13.88
N ASP A 8 -3.23 15.11 -14.98
CA ASP A 8 -1.94 15.81 -14.96
C ASP A 8 -2.07 17.22 -14.35
N GLN A 9 -3.08 17.99 -14.79
CA GLN A 9 -3.39 19.31 -14.22
C GLN A 9 -3.68 19.24 -12.72
N LEU A 10 -4.45 18.25 -12.26
CA LEU A 10 -4.73 18.04 -10.84
C LEU A 10 -3.45 17.67 -10.06
N ALA A 11 -2.58 16.83 -10.63
CA ALA A 11 -1.34 16.40 -9.99
C ALA A 11 -0.32 17.55 -9.85
N LEU A 12 -0.31 18.47 -10.82
CA LEU A 12 0.57 19.63 -10.89
C LEU A 12 0.03 20.87 -10.15
N ASP A 13 -1.19 20.82 -9.59
CA ASP A 13 -1.74 21.89 -8.75
C ASP A 13 -1.14 21.83 -7.34
N PHE A 14 0.09 22.33 -7.19
CA PHE A 14 0.83 22.31 -5.93
C PHE A 14 0.21 23.21 -4.86
N GLU A 15 -0.35 24.36 -5.25
CA GLU A 15 -1.01 25.28 -4.29
C GLU A 15 -2.22 24.59 -3.64
N LYS A 16 -3.03 23.90 -4.44
CA LYS A 16 -4.15 23.11 -3.91
C LYS A 16 -3.67 21.97 -3.02
N ARG A 17 -2.63 21.23 -3.43
CA ARG A 17 -2.11 20.10 -2.64
C ARG A 17 -1.59 20.56 -1.27
N GLU A 18 -0.88 21.68 -1.25
CA GLU A 18 -0.39 22.28 -0.01
C GLU A 18 -1.56 22.77 0.86
N GLY A 19 -2.52 23.48 0.25
CA GLY A 19 -3.69 23.99 0.95
C GLY A 19 -4.61 22.89 1.50
N ASP A 20 -4.71 21.75 0.82
CA ASP A 20 -5.46 20.57 1.24
C ASP A 20 -4.77 19.78 2.35
N GLY A 21 -3.43 19.73 2.32
CA GLY A 21 -2.63 18.94 3.26
C GLY A 21 -3.15 17.50 3.38
N ILE A 22 -3.27 17.02 4.62
CA ILE A 22 -3.78 15.67 4.92
C ILE A 22 -5.31 15.53 4.83
N ARG A 23 -6.08 16.63 4.75
CA ARG A 23 -7.55 16.58 4.84
C ARG A 23 -8.21 15.54 3.91
N PRO A 24 -7.81 15.41 2.63
CA PRO A 24 -8.41 14.40 1.75
C PRO A 24 -8.19 12.96 2.21
N ALA A 25 -7.07 12.68 2.91
CA ALA A 25 -6.75 11.33 3.40
C ALA A 25 -7.47 10.98 4.71
N GLN A 26 -7.93 11.97 5.48
CA GLN A 26 -8.57 11.76 6.79
C GLN A 26 -9.79 10.83 6.72
N ILE A 27 -10.58 10.90 5.64
CA ILE A 27 -11.75 10.03 5.45
C ILE A 27 -11.32 8.56 5.37
N ARG A 28 -10.22 8.26 4.67
CA ARG A 28 -9.70 6.90 4.55
C ARG A 28 -9.05 6.43 5.85
N LEU A 29 -8.35 7.33 6.55
CA LEU A 29 -7.76 7.03 7.86
C LEU A 29 -8.82 6.67 8.90
N ALA A 30 -9.94 7.41 8.94
CA ALA A 30 -11.03 7.13 9.87
C ALA A 30 -11.66 5.74 9.69
N ILE A 31 -11.64 5.18 8.46
CA ILE A 31 -12.06 3.80 8.21
C ILE A 31 -11.06 2.81 8.84
N LEU A 32 -9.76 3.06 8.66
CA LEU A 32 -8.70 2.21 9.21
C LEU A 32 -8.66 2.27 10.74
N ASP A 33 -8.93 3.43 11.34
CA ASP A 33 -8.94 3.62 12.80
C ASP A 33 -10.04 2.82 13.51
N GLN A 34 -11.06 2.35 12.78
CA GLN A 34 -12.14 1.50 13.31
C GLN A 34 -11.80 0.00 13.29
N LEU A 35 -10.69 -0.39 12.66
CA LEU A 35 -10.27 -1.78 12.57
C LEU A 35 -9.48 -2.15 13.82
N HIS A 36 -10.12 -2.84 14.76
CA HIS A 36 -9.50 -3.23 16.03
C HIS A 36 -9.14 -4.72 16.08
N HIS A 37 -9.82 -5.53 15.26
CA HIS A 37 -9.68 -6.99 15.23
C HIS A 37 -9.71 -7.51 13.80
N TRP A 38 -9.29 -8.76 13.61
CA TRP A 38 -9.34 -9.41 12.30
C TRP A 38 -10.77 -9.57 11.76
N ASP A 39 -11.76 -9.67 12.64
CA ASP A 39 -13.17 -9.74 12.23
C ASP A 39 -13.61 -8.42 11.57
N ASP A 40 -13.17 -7.26 12.08
CA ASP A 40 -13.46 -5.96 11.47
C ASP A 40 -12.88 -5.86 10.05
N VAL A 41 -11.68 -6.43 9.85
CA VAL A 41 -11.02 -6.52 8.53
C VAL A 41 -11.81 -7.44 7.60
N ASN A 42 -12.25 -8.60 8.09
CA ASN A 42 -12.99 -9.57 7.28
C ASN A 42 -14.35 -9.02 6.84
N ASP A 43 -15.07 -8.38 7.75
CA ASP A 43 -16.39 -7.80 7.49
C ASP A 43 -16.32 -6.64 6.48
N GLN A 44 -15.20 -5.91 6.44
CA GLN A 44 -14.99 -4.77 5.54
C GLN A 44 -14.06 -5.09 4.36
N LEU A 45 -13.64 -6.34 4.19
CA LEU A 45 -12.54 -6.70 3.28
C LEU A 45 -12.76 -6.21 1.85
N ALA A 46 -13.99 -6.30 1.33
CA ALA A 46 -14.30 -5.86 -0.02
C ALA A 46 -14.10 -4.35 -0.20
N GLU A 47 -14.49 -3.53 0.78
CA GLU A 47 -14.30 -2.07 0.73
C GLU A 47 -12.83 -1.71 0.93
N LEU A 48 -12.12 -2.40 1.83
CA LEU A 48 -10.67 -2.25 2.02
C LEU A 48 -9.90 -2.54 0.72
N ILE A 49 -10.28 -3.59 -0.02
CA ILE A 49 -9.69 -3.88 -1.34
C ILE A 49 -10.01 -2.76 -2.34
N LYS A 50 -11.28 -2.35 -2.47
CA LYS A 50 -11.71 -1.34 -3.45
C LYS A 50 -11.03 0.01 -3.22
N MET A 51 -10.87 0.40 -1.96
CA MET A 51 -10.21 1.65 -1.64
C MET A 51 -8.70 1.57 -1.82
N GLY A 52 -8.10 0.37 -1.91
CA GLY A 52 -6.65 0.18 -1.91
C GLY A 52 -6.04 0.42 -0.52
N ALA A 53 -6.65 -0.16 0.52
CA ALA A 53 -6.05 -0.19 1.85
C ALA A 53 -4.84 -1.14 1.87
N PRO A 54 -3.81 -0.87 2.69
CA PRO A 54 -2.69 -1.79 2.86
C PRO A 54 -3.15 -3.04 3.62
N LEU A 55 -3.30 -4.16 2.92
CA LEU A 55 -3.68 -5.46 3.48
C LEU A 55 -2.46 -6.37 3.58
N SER A 56 -2.54 -7.49 4.31
CA SER A 56 -1.44 -8.48 4.40
C SER A 56 -1.22 -9.32 3.14
N PHE A 57 -2.01 -9.07 2.10
CA PHE A 57 -1.94 -9.70 0.79
C PHE A 57 -2.49 -8.73 -0.26
N ASP A 58 -2.10 -8.95 -1.51
CA ASP A 58 -2.68 -8.25 -2.66
C ASP A 58 -3.49 -9.22 -3.50
N LEU A 59 -4.49 -8.72 -4.21
CA LEU A 59 -5.25 -9.47 -5.21
C LEU A 59 -4.93 -8.96 -6.60
N PHE A 60 -4.56 -9.87 -7.49
CA PHE A 60 -4.37 -9.54 -8.91
C PHE A 60 -5.01 -10.58 -9.80
N THR A 61 -5.51 -10.13 -10.95
CA THR A 61 -6.05 -11.03 -11.99
C THR A 61 -5.08 -11.10 -13.15
N GLY A 62 -4.70 -12.30 -13.54
CA GLY A 62 -3.83 -12.55 -14.69
C GLY A 62 -4.28 -13.76 -15.50
N PRO A 63 -3.64 -14.07 -16.63
CA PRO A 63 -3.86 -15.34 -17.33
C PRO A 63 -3.51 -16.52 -16.41
N ASP A 64 -4.33 -17.58 -16.46
CA ASP A 64 -3.96 -18.85 -15.83
C ASP A 64 -2.76 -19.45 -16.59
N MET A 65 -1.64 -19.68 -15.91
CA MET A 65 -0.42 -20.22 -16.51
C MET A 65 -0.62 -21.63 -17.10
N LYS A 66 -1.62 -22.38 -16.63
CA LYS A 66 -1.98 -23.69 -17.19
C LYS A 66 -2.95 -23.59 -18.37
N ASN A 67 -3.71 -22.49 -18.46
CA ASN A 67 -4.63 -22.22 -19.56
C ASN A 67 -4.82 -20.71 -19.76
N THR A 68 -4.02 -20.12 -20.65
CA THR A 68 -3.96 -18.66 -20.85
C THR A 68 -5.23 -18.04 -21.43
N THR A 69 -6.20 -18.85 -21.87
CA THR A 69 -7.53 -18.36 -22.29
C THR A 69 -8.44 -18.02 -21.11
N ARG A 70 -8.08 -18.44 -19.89
CA ARG A 70 -8.81 -18.16 -18.65
C ARG A 70 -8.06 -17.12 -17.83
N LYS A 71 -8.83 -16.35 -17.04
CA LYS A 71 -8.27 -15.49 -15.98
C LYS A 71 -8.27 -16.24 -14.66
N LEU A 72 -7.21 -16.05 -13.88
CA LEU A 72 -7.05 -16.52 -12.52
C LEU A 72 -6.97 -15.32 -11.58
N LEU A 73 -7.71 -15.36 -10.48
CA LEU A 73 -7.51 -14.48 -9.34
C LEU A 73 -6.42 -15.09 -8.45
N THR A 74 -5.39 -14.31 -8.14
CA THR A 74 -4.22 -14.77 -7.41
C THR A 74 -3.95 -13.86 -6.21
N PHE A 75 -3.52 -14.48 -5.12
CA PHE A 75 -3.03 -13.81 -3.92
C PHE A 75 -1.53 -13.52 -4.07
N GLY A 76 -1.15 -12.26 -3.92
CA GLY A 76 0.23 -11.78 -3.86
C GLY A 76 0.69 -11.58 -2.42
N VAL A 77 2.00 -11.66 -2.22
CA VAL A 77 2.66 -11.29 -0.95
C VAL A 77 3.14 -9.85 -1.01
N LEU A 78 3.19 -9.22 0.15
CA LEU A 78 3.66 -7.84 0.29
C LEU A 78 5.17 -7.71 0.02
N ASN A 79 5.56 -6.51 -0.41
CA ASN A 79 6.95 -6.10 -0.47
C ASN A 79 7.53 -5.92 0.94
N LEU A 80 8.82 -6.19 1.06
CA LEU A 80 9.58 -5.95 2.28
C LEU A 80 10.05 -4.48 2.33
N ILE A 81 10.26 -3.96 3.54
CA ILE A 81 10.87 -2.63 3.75
C ILE A 81 12.25 -2.57 3.09
N LEU A 82 13.06 -3.61 3.29
CA LEU A 82 14.36 -3.77 2.65
C LEU A 82 14.23 -4.65 1.39
N PRO A 83 15.07 -4.45 0.36
CA PRO A 83 14.86 -5.04 -0.96
C PRO A 83 14.78 -6.58 -1.00
N GLU A 84 15.39 -7.26 -0.03
CA GLU A 84 15.52 -8.71 -0.01
C GLU A 84 15.46 -9.30 1.41
N LYS A 85 15.03 -10.56 1.52
CA LYS A 85 14.92 -11.30 2.78
C LYS A 85 16.25 -11.41 3.53
N ASN A 86 17.38 -11.50 2.82
CA ASN A 86 18.71 -11.64 3.42
C ASN A 86 19.09 -10.47 4.34
N TYR A 87 18.50 -9.28 4.15
CA TYR A 87 18.72 -8.12 5.01
C TYR A 87 18.09 -8.28 6.40
N TYR A 88 17.15 -9.20 6.58
CA TYR A 88 16.51 -9.47 7.86
C TYR A 88 17.20 -10.58 8.66
N ALA A 89 18.26 -11.19 8.10
CA ALA A 89 19.03 -12.21 8.80
C ALA A 89 19.79 -11.61 9.98
N SER A 90 19.80 -12.31 11.12
CA SER A 90 20.39 -11.83 12.38
C SER A 90 21.86 -11.44 12.27
N GLU A 91 22.60 -12.14 11.41
CA GLU A 91 24.02 -11.98 11.13
C GLU A 91 24.31 -10.84 10.14
N ASN A 92 23.29 -10.32 9.45
CA ASN A 92 23.45 -9.26 8.47
C ASN A 92 23.49 -7.89 9.14
N LYS A 93 24.70 -7.49 9.57
CA LYS A 93 24.95 -6.19 10.22
C LYS A 93 24.49 -4.99 9.39
N LYS A 94 24.62 -5.06 8.06
CA LYS A 94 24.17 -3.99 7.16
C LYS A 94 22.64 -3.87 7.16
N GLY A 95 21.94 -5.00 7.18
CA GLY A 95 20.48 -5.03 7.30
C GLY A 95 19.99 -4.44 8.62
N GLN A 96 20.61 -4.80 9.73
CA GLN A 96 20.32 -4.20 11.04
C GLN A 96 20.49 -2.67 11.04
N GLN A 97 21.56 -2.17 10.43
CA GLN A 97 21.79 -0.73 10.30
C GLN A 97 20.71 -0.03 9.45
N LEU A 98 20.30 -0.62 8.34
CA LEU A 98 19.26 -0.07 7.47
C LEU A 98 17.89 -0.07 8.16
N LEU A 99 17.54 -1.12 8.90
CA LEU A 99 16.32 -1.16 9.71
C LEU A 99 16.34 -0.10 10.80
N ALA A 100 17.47 0.11 11.47
CA ALA A 100 17.61 1.17 12.47
C ALA A 100 17.39 2.57 11.86
N THR A 101 17.97 2.85 10.70
CA THR A 101 17.74 4.11 9.98
C THR A 101 16.27 4.28 9.60
N TRP A 102 15.61 3.22 9.11
CA TRP A 102 14.20 3.26 8.77
C TRP A 102 13.32 3.55 9.99
N HIS A 103 13.58 2.89 11.13
CA HIS A 103 12.88 3.16 12.38
C HIS A 103 13.06 4.60 12.88
N GLN A 104 14.26 5.16 12.72
CA GLN A 104 14.51 6.56 13.07
C GLN A 104 13.72 7.53 12.18
N TRP A 105 13.63 7.26 10.88
CA TRP A 105 12.85 8.09 9.96
C TRP A 105 11.35 8.09 10.31
N GLN A 106 10.81 6.95 10.74
CA GLN A 106 9.41 6.83 11.17
C GLN A 106 9.07 7.64 12.43
N SER A 107 10.01 7.80 13.37
CA SER A 107 9.73 8.53 14.62
C SER A 107 9.82 10.06 14.48
N THR A 108 10.43 10.54 13.40
CA THR A 108 10.59 11.97 13.11
C THR A 108 9.54 12.53 12.15
N SER A 109 8.69 11.68 11.57
CA SER A 109 7.64 12.01 10.60
C SER A 109 6.27 12.07 11.27
#